data_AF-A0A6L8QBR7-F1
#
_entry.id   AF-A0A6L8QBR7-F1
#
_cell.length_a   1.000
_cell.length_b   1.000
_cell.length_c   1.000
_cell.angle_alpha   90.00
_cell.angle_beta   90.00
_cell.angle_gamma   90.00
#
_symmetry.space_group_name_H-M   'P 1'
#
loop_
_entity.id
_entity.type
_entity.pdbx_description
1 polymer ?
#
loop_
_entity_poly.entity_id
_entity_poly.type
_entity_poly.pdbx_seq_one_letter_code
_entity_poly.pdbx_strand_id
1 'polypeptide(L)'
;DINKLLKVSGILDQLTYMQDTLMNSVSLMVTGTFPNVPEAFWGEFNQLIGKKEMDDLVQRVIPVYDKHMSHETIKKLITMFETPFWNDWKKKMPLISREAGVIGSEWGRELTQSAAFNMRLDGLIEKYELKKLNPPQDKQ
;
A
#
# COMPACT_ATOMS: atom_id res chain seq x y z
N ASP A 1 12.76 -23.78 5.48
CA ASP A 1 12.01 -23.42 4.26
C ASP A 1 11.14 -22.17 4.38
N ILE A 2 10.32 -22.00 5.43
CA ILE A 2 9.47 -20.80 5.56
C ILE A 2 10.28 -19.48 5.51
N ASN A 3 11.41 -19.37 6.23
CA ASN A 3 12.30 -18.20 6.10
C ASN A 3 12.72 -17.91 4.65
N LYS A 4 13.03 -18.96 3.88
CA LYS A 4 13.37 -18.83 2.47
C LYS A 4 12.15 -18.37 1.66
N LEU A 5 10.98 -18.95 1.90
CA LEU A 5 9.71 -18.53 1.30
C LEU A 5 9.46 -17.04 1.52
N LEU A 6 9.53 -16.55 2.76
CA LEU A 6 9.32 -15.13 3.10
C LEU A 6 10.27 -14.22 2.30
N LYS A 7 11.53 -14.64 2.13
CA LYS A 7 12.52 -13.90 1.34
C LYS A 7 12.19 -13.89 -0.15
N VAL A 8 12.00 -15.06 -0.77
CA VAL A 8 11.88 -15.16 -2.25
C VAL A 8 10.53 -14.65 -2.76
N SER A 9 9.49 -14.73 -1.93
CA SER A 9 8.17 -14.17 -2.22
C SER A 9 8.11 -12.64 -2.16
N GLY A 10 9.06 -11.99 -1.47
CA GLY A 10 9.06 -10.55 -1.21
C GLY A 10 8.32 -10.13 0.07
N ILE A 11 7.86 -11.09 0.90
CA ILE A 11 7.21 -10.76 2.17
C ILE A 11 8.17 -10.06 3.12
N LEU A 12 9.46 -10.44 3.16
CA LEU A 12 10.45 -9.71 3.96
C LEU A 12 10.56 -8.25 3.53
N ASP A 13 10.54 -7.96 2.23
CA ASP A 13 10.58 -6.59 1.72
C ASP A 13 9.32 -5.81 2.15
N GLN A 14 8.16 -6.47 2.15
CA GLN A 14 6.91 -5.89 2.65
C GLN A 14 6.95 -5.60 4.15
N LEU A 15 7.56 -6.46 4.97
CA LEU A 15 7.73 -6.23 6.41
C LEU A 15 8.66 -5.03 6.65
N THR A 16 9.73 -4.89 5.88
CA THR A 16 10.61 -3.72 5.92
C THR A 16 9.86 -2.45 5.52
N TYR A 17 9.06 -2.48 4.46
CA TYR A 17 8.22 -1.33 4.09
C TYR A 17 7.21 -0.93 5.18
N MET A 18 6.66 -1.92 5.90
CA MET A 18 5.78 -1.67 7.04
C MET A 18 6.53 -0.98 8.19
N GLN A 19 7.77 -1.39 8.46
CA GLN A 19 8.64 -0.69 9.40
C GLN A 19 8.85 0.77 8.98
N ASP A 20 9.20 1.02 7.71
CA ASP A 20 9.41 2.40 7.21
C ASP A 20 8.16 3.25 7.37
N THR A 21 6.99 2.69 7.05
CA THR A 21 5.70 3.37 7.20
C THR A 21 5.40 3.69 8.67
N LEU A 22 5.68 2.76 9.59
CA LEU A 22 5.53 2.98 11.02
C LEU A 22 6.45 4.11 11.50
N MET A 23 7.73 4.07 11.13
CA MET A 23 8.71 5.10 11.52
C MET A 23 8.34 6.48 10.98
N ASN A 24 7.85 6.56 9.74
CA ASN A 24 7.35 7.81 9.16
C ASN A 24 6.14 8.36 9.94
N SER A 25 5.20 7.49 10.30
CA SER A 25 4.02 7.88 11.10
C SER A 25 4.42 8.41 12.48
N VAL A 26 5.35 7.73 13.16
CA VAL A 26 5.87 8.18 14.46
C VAL A 26 6.64 9.49 14.32
N SER A 27 7.43 9.67 13.25
CA SER A 27 8.12 10.93 12.97
C SER A 27 7.15 12.10 12.85
N LEU A 28 6.04 11.94 12.12
CA LEU A 28 4.99 12.95 12.00
C LEU A 28 4.32 13.27 13.34
N MET A 29 4.11 12.26 14.19
CA MET A 29 3.58 12.45 15.53
C MET A 29 4.54 13.28 16.41
N VAL A 30 5.84 12.98 16.32
CA VAL A 30 6.88 13.70 17.07
C VAL A 30 6.92 15.16 16.62
N THR A 31 6.99 15.45 15.31
CA THR A 31 7.06 16.82 14.81
C THR A 31 5.76 17.60 15.02
N GLY A 32 4.61 16.93 15.04
CA GLY A 32 3.33 17.54 15.39
C GLY A 32 3.21 17.91 16.87
N THR A 33 3.89 17.19 17.76
CA THR A 33 3.85 17.42 19.21
C THR A 33 4.98 18.35 19.68
N PHE A 34 6.16 18.23 19.07
CA PHE A 34 7.38 18.93 19.44
C PHE A 34 7.83 19.80 18.26
N PRO A 35 7.62 21.13 18.32
CA PRO A 35 7.91 22.01 17.18
C PRO A 35 9.40 22.20 16.89
N ASN A 36 10.27 21.94 17.86
CA ASN A 36 11.72 22.09 17.74
C ASN A 36 12.43 20.78 18.12
N VAL A 37 12.66 19.91 17.13
CA VAL A 37 13.37 18.64 17.31
C VAL A 37 14.82 18.79 16.85
N PRO A 38 15.83 18.58 17.71
CA PRO A 38 17.24 18.65 17.31
C PRO A 38 17.59 17.59 16.26
N GLU A 39 18.47 17.92 15.30
CA GLU A 39 18.86 16.97 14.25
C GLU A 39 19.45 15.66 14.79
N ALA A 40 20.20 15.73 15.90
CA ALA A 40 20.77 14.57 16.58
C ALA A 40 19.73 13.53 17.01
N PHE A 41 18.49 13.95 17.33
CA PHE A 41 17.40 13.03 17.67
C PHE A 41 17.13 12.03 16.55
N TRP A 42 17.16 12.48 15.29
CA TRP A 42 16.83 11.63 14.15
C TRP A 42 17.85 10.51 13.93
N GLY A 43 19.10 10.72 14.35
CA GLY A 43 20.14 9.68 14.32
C GLY A 43 19.78 8.47 15.17
N GLU A 44 19.37 8.70 16.43
CA GLU A 44 18.94 7.65 17.35
C GLU A 44 17.55 7.11 16.99
N PHE A 45 16.63 7.99 16.58
CA PHE A 45 15.28 7.62 16.17
C PHE A 45 15.28 6.58 15.06
N ASN A 46 16.09 6.79 14.01
CA ASN A 46 16.17 5.87 12.88
C ASN A 46 16.78 4.50 13.24
N GLN A 47 17.32 4.35 14.44
CA GLN A 47 17.89 3.09 14.95
C GLN A 47 16.95 2.35 15.91
N LEU A 48 15.78 2.92 16.23
CA LEU A 48 14.84 2.33 17.20
C LEU A 48 14.29 0.97 16.75
N ILE A 49 14.13 0.76 15.45
CA ILE A 49 13.76 -0.55 14.90
C ILE A 49 14.96 -1.06 14.13
N GLY A 50 15.71 -1.96 14.76
CA GLY A 50 16.89 -2.56 14.18
C GLY A 50 16.60 -3.98 13.68
N LYS A 51 17.69 -4.67 13.37
CA LYS A 51 17.64 -6.08 12.96
C LYS A 51 16.94 -6.97 14.00
N LYS A 52 17.15 -6.71 15.29
CA LYS A 52 16.60 -7.54 16.38
C LYS A 52 15.07 -7.52 16.40
N GLU A 53 14.48 -6.34 16.29
CA GLU A 53 13.03 -6.15 16.28
C GLU A 53 12.41 -6.77 15.02
N MET A 54 13.10 -6.66 13.90
CA MET A 54 12.69 -7.30 12.65
C MET A 54 12.81 -8.82 12.70
N ASP A 55 13.87 -9.35 13.29
CA ASP A 55 14.05 -10.79 13.52
C ASP A 55 12.92 -11.32 14.42
N ASP A 56 12.55 -10.60 15.49
CA ASP A 56 11.41 -10.95 16.35
C ASP A 56 10.08 -10.99 15.58
N LEU A 57 9.83 -9.96 14.74
CA LEU A 57 8.65 -9.93 13.88
C LEU A 57 8.61 -11.13 12.94
N VAL A 58 9.73 -11.45 12.28
CA VAL A 58 9.82 -12.62 11.39
C VAL A 58 9.56 -13.92 12.16
N GLN A 59 10.11 -14.09 13.36
CA GLN A 59 9.84 -15.27 14.19
C GLN A 59 8.36 -15.42 14.56
N ARG A 60 7.63 -14.31 14.74
CA ARG A 60 6.17 -14.35 14.97
C ARG A 60 5.36 -14.69 13.73
N VAL A 61 5.86 -14.35 12.55
CA VAL A 61 5.19 -14.63 11.27
C VAL A 61 5.35 -16.10 10.86
N ILE A 62 6.49 -16.73 11.15
CA ILE A 62 6.78 -18.12 10.75
C ILE A 62 5.67 -19.12 11.17
N PRO A 63 5.19 -19.15 12.44
CA PRO A 63 4.14 -20.07 12.87
C PRO A 63 2.82 -19.91 12.11
N VAL A 64 2.53 -18.72 11.56
CA VAL A 64 1.33 -18.50 10.74
C VAL A 64 1.40 -19.31 9.46
N TYR A 65 2.55 -19.31 8.79
CA TYR A 65 2.76 -20.13 7.58
C TYR A 65 2.76 -21.62 7.90
N ASP A 66 3.43 -22.01 8.99
CA ASP A 66 3.52 -23.41 9.43
C ASP A 66 2.13 -24.00 9.75
N LYS A 67 1.25 -23.19 10.37
CA LYS A 67 -0.13 -23.58 10.68
C LYS A 67 -1.01 -23.78 9.45
N HIS A 68 -0.77 -23.03 8.37
CA HIS A 68 -1.68 -22.95 7.22
C HIS A 68 -1.17 -23.62 5.95
N MET A 69 0.11 -24.01 5.89
CA MET A 69 0.71 -24.60 4.70
C MET A 69 1.48 -25.87 5.02
N SER A 70 1.29 -26.89 4.19
CA SER A 70 2.15 -28.07 4.25
C SER A 70 3.57 -27.71 3.81
N HIS A 71 4.55 -28.47 4.32
CA HIS A 71 5.95 -28.34 3.94
C HIS A 71 6.16 -28.52 2.41
N GLU A 72 5.38 -29.40 1.77
CA GLU A 72 5.42 -29.60 0.32
C GLU A 72 4.96 -28.35 -0.45
N THR A 73 3.87 -27.72 -0.01
CA THR A 73 3.37 -26.46 -0.59
C THR A 73 4.42 -25.37 -0.47
N ILE A 74 5.06 -25.23 0.70
CA ILE A 74 6.15 -24.26 0.92
C ILE A 74 7.28 -24.47 -0.09
N LYS A 75 7.72 -25.72 -0.31
CA LYS A 75 8.77 -26.03 -1.30
C LYS A 75 8.37 -25.67 -2.72
N LYS A 76 7.13 -25.99 -3.14
CA LYS A 76 6.62 -25.64 -4.47
C LYS A 76 6.57 -24.14 -4.69
N LEU A 77 6.12 -23.37 -3.69
CA LEU A 77 6.10 -21.91 -3.74
C LEU A 77 7.51 -21.32 -3.85
N ILE A 78 8.47 -21.84 -3.08
CA ILE A 78 9.87 -21.42 -3.18
C ILE A 78 10.39 -21.64 -4.61
N THR A 79 10.19 -22.83 -5.18
CA THR A 79 10.63 -23.13 -6.56
C THR A 79 10.01 -22.17 -7.56
N MET A 80 8.70 -21.88 -7.46
CA MET A 80 8.01 -20.93 -8.31
C MET A 80 8.62 -19.51 -8.18
N PHE A 81 8.81 -19.04 -6.96
CA PHE A 81 9.30 -17.69 -6.68
C PHE A 81 10.78 -17.48 -7.03
N GLU A 82 11.56 -18.54 -7.14
CA GLU A 82 12.95 -18.48 -7.59
C GLU A 82 13.09 -18.51 -9.13
N THR A 83 12.00 -18.71 -9.87
CA THR A 83 12.07 -18.71 -11.33
C THR A 83 12.44 -17.33 -11.90
N PRO A 84 13.21 -17.27 -13.00
CA PRO A 84 13.45 -16.02 -13.72
C PRO A 84 12.16 -15.32 -14.15
N PHE A 85 11.15 -16.11 -14.53
CA PHE A 85 9.81 -15.63 -14.84
C PHE A 85 9.20 -14.82 -13.68
N TRP A 86 9.18 -15.39 -12.46
CA TRP A 86 8.60 -14.69 -11.32
C TRP A 86 9.39 -13.43 -10.94
N ASN A 87 10.72 -13.48 -11.03
CA ASN A 87 11.55 -12.32 -10.76
C ASN A 87 11.33 -11.18 -11.78
N ASP A 88 11.13 -11.51 -13.05
CA ASP A 88 10.77 -10.53 -14.08
C ASP A 88 9.38 -9.95 -13.83
N TRP A 89 8.40 -10.80 -13.53
CA TRP A 89 7.03 -10.40 -13.20
C TRP A 89 7.01 -9.43 -12.01
N LYS A 90 7.66 -9.76 -10.88
CA LYS A 90 7.75 -8.89 -9.70
C LYS A 90 8.29 -7.50 -10.00
N LYS A 91 9.28 -7.38 -10.90
CA LYS A 91 9.88 -6.10 -11.26
C LYS A 91 8.98 -5.27 -12.19
N LYS A 92 8.30 -5.92 -13.13
CA LYS A 92 7.50 -5.24 -14.15
C LYS A 92 6.11 -4.87 -13.67
N MET A 93 5.48 -5.68 -12.83
CA MET A 93 4.10 -5.45 -12.42
C MET A 93 3.83 -4.11 -11.72
N PRO A 94 4.70 -3.61 -10.82
CA PRO A 94 4.51 -2.28 -10.25
C PRO A 94 4.57 -1.17 -11.31
N LEU A 95 5.45 -1.29 -12.31
CA LEU A 95 5.57 -0.34 -13.41
C LEU A 95 4.32 -0.35 -14.29
N ILE A 96 3.89 -1.55 -14.71
CA ILE A 96 2.67 -1.75 -15.49
C ILE A 96 1.46 -1.20 -14.74
N SER A 97 1.34 -1.47 -13.45
CA SER A 97 0.22 -0.99 -12.63
C SER A 97 0.19 0.54 -12.55
N ARG A 98 1.37 1.17 -12.43
CA ARG A 98 1.49 2.63 -12.44
C ARG A 98 1.07 3.23 -13.77
N GLU A 99 1.56 2.69 -14.88
CA GLU A 99 1.22 3.16 -16.23
C GLU A 99 -0.27 2.96 -16.53
N ALA A 100 -0.81 1.78 -16.24
CA ALA A 100 -2.24 1.51 -16.38
C ALA A 100 -3.10 2.44 -15.52
N GLY A 101 -2.64 2.78 -14.31
CA GLY A 101 -3.31 3.73 -13.42
C GLY A 101 -3.38 5.14 -14.00
N VAL A 102 -2.32 5.61 -14.66
CA VAL A 102 -2.31 6.91 -15.35
C VAL A 102 -3.34 6.92 -16.47
N ILE A 103 -3.31 5.91 -17.34
CA ILE A 103 -4.25 5.78 -18.46
C ILE A 103 -5.70 5.72 -17.96
N GLY A 104 -5.96 4.94 -16.92
CA GLY A 104 -7.31 4.85 -16.32
C GLY A 104 -7.80 6.19 -15.75
N SER A 105 -6.89 6.97 -15.16
CA SER A 105 -7.20 8.30 -14.63
C SER A 105 -7.52 9.29 -15.76
N GLU A 106 -6.76 9.24 -16.85
CA GLU A 106 -6.99 10.07 -18.04
C GLU A 106 -8.34 9.75 -18.68
N TRP A 107 -8.61 8.47 -18.93
CA TRP A 107 -9.90 8.01 -19.45
C TRP A 107 -11.08 8.44 -18.55
N GLY A 108 -10.95 8.32 -17.22
CA GLY A 108 -11.98 8.73 -16.28
C GLY A 108 -12.26 10.24 -16.32
N ARG A 109 -11.21 11.05 -16.46
CA ARG A 109 -11.33 12.51 -16.65
C ARG A 109 -12.05 12.83 -17.97
N GLU A 110 -11.66 12.19 -19.06
CA GLU A 110 -12.29 12.40 -20.38
C GLU A 110 -13.78 12.02 -20.36
N LEU A 111 -14.11 10.88 -19.75
CA LEU A 111 -15.48 10.40 -19.64
C LEU A 111 -16.36 11.40 -18.85
N THR A 112 -15.89 11.85 -17.68
CA THR A 112 -16.64 12.77 -16.81
C THR A 112 -16.75 14.19 -17.37
N GLN A 113 -15.84 14.58 -18.27
CA GLN A 113 -15.92 15.86 -19.00
C GLN A 113 -16.81 15.78 -20.24
N SER A 114 -17.25 14.57 -20.66
CA SER A 114 -18.05 14.40 -21.86
C SER A 114 -19.48 14.93 -21.70
N ALA A 115 -20.01 15.54 -22.77
CA ALA A 115 -21.38 16.05 -22.79
C ALA A 115 -22.41 14.95 -22.53
N ALA A 116 -22.22 13.76 -23.10
CA ALA A 116 -23.12 12.63 -22.93
C ALA A 116 -23.19 12.15 -21.47
N PHE A 117 -22.05 12.13 -20.77
CA PHE A 117 -22.03 11.80 -19.35
C PHE A 117 -22.75 12.86 -18.53
N ASN A 118 -22.44 14.15 -18.75
CA ASN A 118 -23.06 15.26 -18.02
C ASN A 118 -24.58 15.31 -18.24
N MET A 119 -25.07 15.11 -19.46
CA MET A 119 -26.52 15.03 -19.73
C MET A 119 -27.20 13.90 -18.95
N ARG A 120 -26.55 12.72 -18.84
CA ARG A 120 -27.09 11.61 -18.04
C ARG A 120 -27.09 11.93 -16.55
N LEU A 121 -26.02 12.57 -16.07
CA LEU A 121 -25.91 12.99 -14.68
C LEU A 121 -26.97 14.04 -14.32
N ASP A 122 -27.16 15.05 -15.17
CA ASP A 122 -28.19 16.07 -15.00
C ASP A 122 -29.59 15.45 -14.98
N GLY A 123 -29.87 14.51 -15.89
CA GLY A 123 -31.13 13.76 -15.88
C GLY A 123 -31.37 12.97 -14.60
N LEU A 124 -30.32 12.43 -13.96
CA LEU A 124 -30.43 11.79 -12.65
C LEU A 124 -30.68 12.81 -11.53
N ILE A 125 -29.98 13.95 -11.55
CA ILE A 125 -30.16 15.04 -10.58
C ILE A 125 -31.61 15.54 -10.60
N GLU A 126 -32.20 15.71 -11.78
CA GLU A 126 -33.59 16.11 -11.95
C GLU A 126 -34.57 15.02 -11.50
N LYS A 127 -34.38 13.78 -11.95
CA LYS A 127 -35.26 12.65 -11.62
C LYS A 127 -35.42 12.43 -10.12
N TYR A 128 -34.35 12.63 -9.35
CA TYR A 128 -34.35 12.45 -7.89
C TYR A 128 -34.48 13.76 -7.11
N GLU A 129 -34.76 14.87 -7.80
CA GLU A 129 -34.93 16.19 -7.19
C GLU A 129 -33.79 16.59 -6.23
N LEU A 130 -32.55 16.20 -6.54
CA LEU A 130 -31.42 16.32 -5.60
C LEU A 130 -31.17 17.76 -5.14
N LYS A 131 -31.46 18.74 -6.00
CA LYS A 131 -31.37 20.18 -5.67
C LYS A 131 -32.39 20.62 -4.61
N LYS A 132 -33.59 20.01 -4.57
CA LYS A 132 -34.61 20.29 -3.55
C LYS A 132 -34.26 19.62 -2.22
N LEU A 133 -33.73 18.39 -2.28
CA LEU A 133 -33.30 17.64 -1.11
C LEU A 133 -32.06 18.24 -0.44
N ASN A 134 -31.25 18.99 -1.18
CA ASN A 134 -30.01 19.62 -0.71
C ASN A 134 -30.01 21.11 -1.07
N PRO A 135 -30.82 21.94 -0.37
CA PRO A 135 -30.81 23.37 -0.60
C PRO A 135 -29.43 23.95 -0.28
N PRO A 136 -29.00 25.04 -0.93
CA PRO A 136 -27.74 25.70 -0.63
C PRO A 136 -27.68 26.04 0.86
N GLN A 137 -26.58 25.68 1.53
CA GLN A 137 -26.31 26.21 2.86
C GLN A 137 -25.98 27.70 2.70
N ASP A 138 -26.77 28.56 3.33
CA ASP A 138 -26.44 29.98 3.45
C ASP A 138 -25.05 30.07 4.08
N LYS A 139 -24.11 30.62 3.30
CA LYS A 139 -22.77 30.94 3.79
C LYS A 139 -22.94 32.05 4.84
N GLN A 140 -22.80 31.69 6.12
CA GLN A 140 -22.54 32.64 7.22
C GLN A 140 -21.18 33.32 7.03
#